data_AF-A0A974A593-F1
#
_entry.id   AF-A0A974A593-F1
#
_cell.length_a   1.000
_cell.length_b   1.000
_cell.length_c   1.000
_cell.angle_alpha   90.00
_cell.angle_beta   90.00
_cell.angle_gamma   90.00
#
_symmetry.space_group_name_H-M   'P 1'
#
loop_
_entity.id
_entity.type
_entity.pdbx_description
1 polymer ?
#
loop_
_entity_poly.entity_id
_entity_poly.type
_entity_poly.pdbx_seq_one_letter_code
_entity_poly.pdbx_strand_id
1 'polypeptide(L)'
;MSADKRRPLTDVVCRLSDLEDGKAYGFDPFKRGRDTVFVVRRGNKVYAYVDICPHYGSTPLPWKKNAYLTGDAQHILCSAHGAIFDIETGVCVLGPCLGQSLSPVEIAISYEGDIRFFLGADDKLIGEPVVTN
;
A
#
# COMPACT_ATOMS: atom_id res chain seq x y z
N MET A 1 -29.61 6.77 -7.01
CA MET A 1 -28.35 7.33 -7.55
C MET A 1 -27.49 7.75 -6.36
N SER A 2 -26.68 6.83 -5.82
CA SER A 2 -25.82 7.18 -4.68
C SER A 2 -24.62 7.94 -5.23
N ALA A 3 -24.43 9.18 -4.80
CA ALA A 3 -23.22 9.93 -5.11
C ALA A 3 -21.99 9.09 -4.71
N ASP A 4 -20.98 9.09 -5.56
CA ASP A 4 -19.69 8.48 -5.27
C ASP A 4 -19.11 9.14 -4.01
N LYS A 5 -19.13 8.42 -2.89
CA LYS A 5 -18.68 8.93 -1.59
C LYS A 5 -17.16 8.86 -1.42
N ARG A 6 -16.42 8.44 -2.45
CA ARG A 6 -14.97 8.39 -2.44
C ARG A 6 -14.41 9.80 -2.37
N ARG A 7 -13.46 10.03 -1.45
CA ARG A 7 -12.80 11.32 -1.30
C ARG A 7 -11.32 11.15 -0.97
N PRO A 8 -10.43 12.00 -1.48
CA PRO A 8 -9.05 12.01 -1.01
C PRO A 8 -9.00 12.47 0.45
N LEU A 9 -8.00 11.99 1.19
CA LEU A 9 -7.61 12.59 2.46
C LEU A 9 -7.30 14.07 2.25
N THR A 10 -7.66 14.90 3.23
CA THR A 10 -7.33 16.33 3.20
C THR A 10 -5.82 16.54 3.28
N ASP A 11 -5.18 15.77 4.16
CA ASP A 11 -3.75 15.88 4.43
C ASP A 11 -2.95 15.25 3.29
N VAL A 12 -1.90 15.97 2.87
CA VAL A 12 -0.88 15.43 1.98
C VAL A 12 -0.06 14.41 2.76
N VAL A 13 0.07 13.21 2.21
CA VAL A 13 0.84 12.13 2.85
C VAL A 13 2.33 12.35 2.62
N CYS A 14 2.71 12.62 1.38
CA CYS A 14 4.06 12.97 0.94
C CYS A 14 4.01 13.60 -0.45
N ARG A 15 5.15 14.07 -0.96
CA ARG A 15 5.31 14.40 -2.37
C ARG A 15 5.96 13.27 -3.14
N LEU A 16 5.68 13.18 -4.43
CA LEU A 16 6.34 12.24 -5.34
C LEU A 16 7.87 12.41 -5.30
N SER A 17 8.36 13.64 -5.12
CA SER A 17 9.79 13.94 -4.97
C SER A 17 10.43 13.32 -3.72
N ASP A 18 9.63 13.02 -2.70
CA ASP A 18 10.11 12.43 -1.44
C ASP A 18 10.27 10.91 -1.57
N LEU A 19 9.70 10.32 -2.62
CA LEU A 19 9.81 8.89 -2.92
C LEU A 19 10.97 8.68 -3.89
N GLU A 20 12.05 8.06 -3.44
CA GLU A 20 13.12 7.65 -4.36
C GLU A 20 12.61 6.60 -5.36
N ASP A 21 13.08 6.68 -6.61
CA ASP A 21 12.72 5.68 -7.63
C ASP A 21 13.27 4.30 -7.25
N GLY A 22 12.49 3.26 -7.53
CA GLY A 22 12.84 1.89 -7.16
C GLY A 22 12.64 1.55 -5.68
N LYS A 23 12.21 2.49 -4.83
CA LYS A 23 12.03 2.30 -3.39
C LYS A 23 10.56 2.18 -2.97
N ALA A 24 10.36 1.84 -1.70
CA ALA A 24 9.06 1.74 -1.08
C ALA A 24 9.05 2.46 0.28
N TYR A 25 7.92 3.04 0.65
CA TYR A 25 7.77 3.81 1.90
C TYR A 25 6.43 3.49 2.56
N GLY A 26 6.46 3.22 3.86
CA GLY A 26 5.27 2.99 4.68
C GLY A 26 4.73 4.29 5.27
N PHE A 27 3.42 4.35 5.49
CA PHE A 27 2.73 5.52 6.04
C PHE A 27 1.64 5.13 7.04
N ASP A 28 1.39 6.03 7.98
CA ASP A 28 0.35 5.94 9.00
C ASP A 28 -0.61 7.14 8.88
N PRO A 29 -1.47 7.18 7.84
CA PRO A 29 -2.35 8.32 7.59
C PRO A 29 -3.35 8.59 8.73
N PHE A 30 -3.62 7.59 9.57
CA PHE A 30 -4.56 7.70 10.68
C PHE A 30 -3.88 7.80 12.05
N LYS A 31 -2.55 7.95 12.09
CA LYS A 31 -1.77 8.13 13.33
C LYS A 31 -2.03 7.04 14.37
N ARG A 32 -2.11 5.79 13.93
CA ARG A 32 -2.28 4.59 14.78
C ARG A 32 -0.98 4.12 15.45
N GLY A 33 0.13 4.81 15.21
CA GLY A 33 1.45 4.50 15.77
C GLY A 33 2.22 3.43 14.97
N ARG A 34 1.74 3.06 13.79
CA ARG A 34 2.38 2.11 12.88
C ARG A 34 1.93 2.35 11.45
N ASP A 35 2.77 1.98 10.49
CA ASP A 35 2.36 2.00 9.09
C ASP A 35 1.16 1.07 8.88
N THR A 36 0.15 1.57 8.18
CA THR A 36 -1.04 0.79 7.78
C THR A 36 -1.14 0.63 6.28
N VAL A 37 -0.36 1.41 5.54
CA VAL A 37 -0.24 1.36 4.09
C VAL A 37 1.19 1.63 3.68
N PHE A 38 1.52 1.26 2.45
CA PHE A 38 2.80 1.60 1.86
C PHE A 38 2.65 1.89 0.37
N VAL A 39 3.65 2.56 -0.17
CA VAL A 39 3.75 2.83 -1.60
C VAL A 39 5.05 2.29 -2.18
N VAL A 40 5.05 1.98 -3.46
CA VAL A 40 6.22 1.60 -4.25
C VAL A 40 6.30 2.51 -5.47
N ARG A 41 7.44 3.18 -5.67
CA ARG A 41 7.67 4.04 -6.84
C ARG A 41 8.38 3.26 -7.96
N ARG A 42 7.86 3.35 -9.18
CA ARG A 42 8.50 2.84 -10.41
C ARG A 42 8.43 3.90 -11.49
N GLY A 43 9.54 4.61 -11.71
CA GLY A 43 9.61 5.78 -12.57
C GLY A 43 8.62 6.86 -12.13
N ASN A 44 7.60 7.09 -12.96
CA ASN A 44 6.53 8.05 -12.70
C ASN A 44 5.24 7.40 -12.16
N LYS A 45 5.21 6.08 -12.00
CA LYS A 45 4.09 5.37 -11.40
C LYS A 45 4.33 5.17 -9.90
N VAL A 46 3.24 5.24 -9.14
CA VAL A 46 3.22 4.90 -7.71
C VAL A 46 2.11 3.87 -7.50
N TYR A 47 2.47 2.74 -6.90
CA TYR A 47 1.56 1.69 -6.50
C TYR A 47 1.40 1.76 -5.00
N ALA A 48 0.17 1.65 -4.49
CA ALA A 48 -0.10 1.73 -3.06
C ALA A 48 -0.93 0.53 -2.60
N TYR A 49 -0.63 0.02 -1.42
CA TYR A 49 -1.26 -1.15 -0.85
C TYR A 49 -1.43 -0.99 0.64
N VAL A 50 -2.39 -1.74 1.19
CA VAL A 50 -2.51 -1.94 2.63
C VAL A 50 -1.35 -2.78 3.14
N ASP A 51 -0.78 -2.41 4.28
CA ASP A 51 0.32 -3.11 4.92
C ASP A 51 -0.16 -4.34 5.71
N ILE A 52 -0.86 -5.24 5.01
CA ILE A 52 -1.37 -6.51 5.55
C ILE A 52 -1.21 -7.60 4.49
N CYS A 53 -0.47 -8.64 4.84
CA CYS A 53 -0.31 -9.82 4.00
C CYS A 53 -1.59 -10.68 4.04
N PRO A 54 -2.17 -11.08 2.89
CA PRO A 54 -3.42 -11.85 2.86
C PRO A 54 -3.27 -13.27 3.42
N HIS A 55 -2.04 -13.79 3.54
CA HIS A 55 -1.75 -15.08 4.17
C HIS A 55 -2.28 -15.15 5.62
N TYR A 56 -2.00 -14.12 6.41
CA TYR A 56 -2.49 -13.96 7.78
C TYR A 56 -2.91 -12.52 7.95
N GLY A 57 -4.22 -12.26 7.86
CA GLY A 57 -4.85 -10.93 7.70
C GLY A 57 -4.59 -9.88 8.80
N SER A 58 -3.65 -10.09 9.70
CA SER A 58 -3.14 -9.11 10.68
C SER A 58 -1.63 -8.89 10.61
N THR A 59 -0.93 -9.53 9.65
CA THR A 59 0.53 -9.55 9.54
C THR A 59 1.04 -8.43 8.64
N PRO A 60 1.79 -7.45 9.17
CA PRO A 60 2.49 -6.46 8.35
C PRO A 60 3.56 -7.10 7.48
N LEU A 61 3.86 -6.46 6.35
CA LEU A 61 4.83 -6.98 5.39
C LEU A 61 6.29 -6.76 5.83
N PRO A 62 6.72 -5.57 6.26
CA PRO A 62 8.14 -5.26 6.33
C PRO A 62 8.72 -5.68 7.68
N TRP A 63 9.98 -6.11 7.70
CA TRP A 63 10.70 -6.41 8.96
C TRP A 63 11.25 -5.16 9.66
N LYS A 64 11.33 -4.03 8.95
CA LYS A 64 11.67 -2.70 9.47
C LYS A 64 11.05 -1.62 8.59
N LYS A 65 11.03 -0.37 9.07
CA LYS A 65 10.52 0.79 8.31
C LYS A 65 11.02 0.77 6.86
N ASN A 66 10.09 0.87 5.91
CA ASN A 66 10.31 0.95 4.46
C ASN A 66 10.92 -0.30 3.79
N ALA A 67 11.15 -1.40 4.51
CA ALA A 67 11.73 -2.63 3.94
C ALA A 67 10.66 -3.55 3.32
N TYR A 68 9.95 -3.04 2.31
CA TYR A 68 8.87 -3.76 1.62
C TYR A 68 9.30 -4.53 0.38
N LEU A 69 10.52 -4.31 -0.13
CA LEU A 69 10.95 -4.89 -1.41
C LEU A 69 11.95 -6.03 -1.22
N THR A 70 11.98 -6.93 -2.19
CA THR A 70 13.07 -7.91 -2.34
C THR A 70 14.43 -7.20 -2.53
N GLY A 71 15.53 -7.92 -2.32
CA GLY A 71 16.88 -7.34 -2.39
C GLY A 71 17.25 -6.76 -3.77
N ASP A 72 16.67 -7.29 -4.84
CA ASP A 72 16.78 -6.80 -6.23
C ASP A 72 15.75 -5.72 -6.59
N ALA A 73 14.88 -5.36 -5.64
CA ALA A 73 13.77 -4.45 -5.82
C ALA A 73 12.84 -4.80 -7.00
N GLN A 74 12.68 -6.07 -7.36
CA GLN A 74 11.74 -6.46 -8.42
C GLN A 74 10.34 -6.79 -7.91
N HIS A 75 10.22 -7.14 -6.63
CA HIS A 75 8.95 -7.54 -6.02
C HIS A 75 8.75 -6.94 -4.64
N ILE A 76 7.51 -7.01 -4.15
CA ILE A 76 7.17 -6.76 -2.74
C ILE A 76 7.40 -8.06 -1.95
N LEU A 77 7.95 -7.95 -0.74
CA LEU A 77 8.26 -9.06 0.16
C LEU A 77 7.52 -8.91 1.48
N CYS A 78 6.71 -9.91 1.85
CA CYS A 78 6.30 -10.12 3.23
C CYS A 78 7.41 -10.87 3.97
N SER A 79 8.07 -10.17 4.89
CA SER A 79 9.25 -10.65 5.62
C SER A 79 8.91 -11.64 6.74
N ALA A 80 7.62 -11.81 7.07
CA ALA A 80 7.18 -12.75 8.10
C ALA A 80 7.33 -14.22 7.65
N HIS A 81 6.81 -14.55 6.47
CA HIS A 81 6.78 -15.94 5.95
C HIS A 81 7.24 -16.06 4.49
N GLY A 82 7.82 -14.99 3.92
CA GLY A 82 8.46 -15.03 2.60
C GLY A 82 7.51 -15.00 1.41
N ALA A 83 6.29 -14.45 1.55
CA ALA A 83 5.42 -14.23 0.41
C ALA A 83 5.97 -13.09 -0.47
N ILE A 84 5.98 -13.29 -1.78
CA ILE A 84 6.49 -12.35 -2.79
C ILE A 84 5.34 -11.94 -3.70
N PHE A 85 5.18 -10.65 -3.91
CA PHE A 85 4.08 -10.07 -4.69
C PHE A 85 4.61 -9.26 -5.86
N ASP A 86 3.92 -9.36 -7.00
CA ASP A 86 4.10 -8.45 -8.11
C ASP A 86 3.72 -7.02 -7.71
N ILE A 87 4.50 -6.05 -8.17
CA ILE A 87 4.41 -4.65 -7.73
C ILE A 87 3.22 -3.92 -8.34
N GLU A 88 2.84 -4.28 -9.56
CA GLU A 88 1.78 -3.56 -10.29
C GLU A 88 0.41 -4.12 -9.93
N THR A 89 0.30 -5.44 -9.84
CA THR A 89 -0.96 -6.14 -9.61
C THR A 89 -1.22 -6.45 -8.13
N GLY A 90 -0.17 -6.44 -7.30
CA GLY A 90 -0.24 -6.88 -5.90
C GLY A 90 -0.46 -8.39 -5.73
N VAL A 91 -0.48 -9.18 -6.80
CA VAL A 91 -0.70 -10.63 -6.76
C VAL A 91 0.53 -11.33 -6.17
N CYS A 92 0.32 -12.23 -5.23
CA CYS A 92 1.35 -13.11 -4.69
C CYS A 92 1.78 -14.10 -5.76
N VAL A 93 3.05 -14.02 -6.17
CA VAL A 93 3.65 -14.87 -7.22
C VAL A 93 4.50 -15.99 -6.65
N LEU A 94 4.85 -15.93 -5.36
CA LEU A 94 5.57 -16.99 -4.65
C LEU A 94 5.25 -16.94 -3.15
N GLY A 95 5.13 -18.11 -2.51
CA GLY A 95 4.97 -18.23 -1.07
C GLY A 95 3.57 -18.69 -0.63
N PRO A 96 3.25 -18.56 0.66
CA PRO A 96 2.12 -19.27 1.27
C PRO A 96 0.72 -18.78 0.86
N CYS A 97 0.61 -17.56 0.31
CA CYS A 97 -0.65 -17.01 -0.21
C CYS A 97 -0.67 -16.89 -1.75
N LEU A 98 0.00 -17.80 -2.46
CA LEU A 98 0.10 -17.79 -3.92
C LEU A 98 -1.26 -17.58 -4.60
N GLY A 99 -1.33 -16.60 -5.52
CA GLY A 99 -2.53 -16.23 -6.26
C GLY A 99 -3.50 -15.30 -5.53
N GLN A 100 -3.33 -15.05 -4.22
CA GLN A 100 -4.02 -13.98 -3.51
C GLN A 100 -3.33 -12.64 -3.75
N SER A 101 -4.01 -11.52 -3.50
CA SER A 101 -3.47 -10.18 -3.73
C SER A 101 -3.42 -9.34 -2.47
N LEU A 102 -2.43 -8.45 -2.41
CA LEU A 102 -2.47 -7.30 -1.53
C LEU A 102 -3.65 -6.41 -1.90
N SER A 103 -4.27 -5.82 -0.90
CA SER A 103 -5.41 -4.93 -1.14
C SER A 103 -4.91 -3.55 -1.59
N PRO A 104 -5.28 -3.09 -2.80
CA PRO A 104 -4.73 -1.88 -3.39
C PRO A 104 -5.36 -0.63 -2.77
N VAL A 105 -4.56 0.42 -2.56
CA VAL A 105 -5.03 1.71 -2.03
C VAL A 105 -5.12 2.71 -3.17
N GLU A 106 -6.29 3.32 -3.36
CA GLU A 106 -6.48 4.36 -4.38
C GLU A 106 -5.75 5.65 -3.96
N ILE A 107 -5.03 6.26 -4.89
CA ILE A 107 -4.20 7.45 -4.66
C ILE A 107 -4.50 8.54 -5.69
N ALA A 108 -4.32 9.79 -5.31
CA ALA A 108 -4.24 10.94 -6.22
C ALA A 108 -2.84 11.55 -6.13
N ILE A 109 -2.30 11.92 -7.28
CA ILE A 109 -1.09 12.73 -7.40
C ILE A 109 -1.50 14.04 -8.07
N SER A 110 -1.30 15.17 -7.39
CA SER A 110 -1.58 16.50 -7.97
C SER A 110 -0.51 16.90 -8.99
N TYR A 111 -0.76 17.98 -9.74
CA TYR A 111 0.25 18.58 -10.64
C TYR A 111 1.51 19.05 -9.90
N GLU A 112 1.38 19.41 -8.62
CA GLU A 112 2.48 19.82 -7.74
C GLU A 112 3.24 18.61 -7.17
N GLY A 113 2.76 17.39 -7.45
CA GLY A 113 3.35 16.14 -6.98
C GLY A 113 2.88 15.69 -5.60
N ASP A 114 1.88 16.35 -5.00
CA ASP A 114 1.33 15.93 -3.70
C ASP A 114 0.56 14.62 -3.84
N ILE A 115 0.87 13.66 -2.98
CA ILE A 115 0.21 12.35 -2.91
C ILE A 115 -0.81 12.35 -1.77
N ARG A 116 -2.04 11.93 -2.09
CA ARG A 116 -3.14 11.71 -1.14
C ARG A 116 -3.73 10.33 -1.34
N PHE A 117 -4.07 9.64 -0.27
CA PHE A 117 -4.86 8.40 -0.33
C PHE A 117 -6.36 8.70 -0.37
N PHE A 118 -7.17 7.78 -0.87
CA PHE A 118 -8.62 7.92 -0.86
C PHE A 118 -9.28 7.12 0.25
N LEU A 119 -10.34 7.72 0.80
CA LEU A 119 -11.30 7.08 1.68
C LEU A 119 -12.54 6.62 0.91
N GLY A 120 -13.06 5.47 1.31
CA GLY A 120 -14.37 4.95 0.93
C GLY A 120 -15.51 5.55 1.77
N ALA A 121 -16.72 5.02 1.56
CA ALA A 121 -17.94 5.54 2.20
C ALA A 121 -18.00 5.33 3.73
N ASP A 122 -17.18 4.43 4.27
CA ASP A 122 -17.08 4.09 5.70
C ASP A 122 -15.86 4.74 6.38
N ASP A 123 -15.28 5.78 5.77
CA ASP A 123 -14.08 6.49 6.24
C ASP A 123 -12.84 5.60 6.43
N LYS A 124 -12.79 4.47 5.72
CA LYS A 124 -11.61 3.61 5.58
C LYS A 124 -10.89 3.88 4.27
N LEU A 125 -9.61 3.55 4.16
CA LEU A 125 -8.94 3.64 2.87
C LEU A 125 -9.61 2.72 1.86
N ILE A 126 -9.74 3.19 0.63
CA ILE A 126 -10.27 2.37 -0.45
C ILE A 126 -9.34 1.19 -0.65
N GLY A 127 -9.93 -0.01 -0.66
CA GLY A 127 -9.20 -1.26 -0.70
C GLY A 127 -8.60 -1.66 0.65
N GLU A 128 -9.00 -1.07 1.78
CA GLU A 128 -8.83 -1.76 3.06
C GLU A 128 -9.59 -3.09 3.08
N PRO A 129 -8.98 -4.17 3.62
CA PRO A 129 -9.71 -5.40 3.89
C PRO A 129 -10.91 -5.11 4.79
N VAL A 130 -12.09 -5.64 4.42
CA VAL A 130 -13.23 -5.64 5.32
C VAL A 130 -12.93 -6.63 6.43
N VAL A 131 -12.52 -6.14 7.60
CA VAL A 131 -12.38 -6.97 8.80
C VAL A 131 -13.79 -7.37 9.25
N THR A 132 -14.22 -8.57 8.90
CA THR A 132 -15.40 -9.21 9.49
C THR A 132 -14.92 -10.01 10.71
N ASN A 133 -15.42 -9.66 11.90
CA ASN A 133 -15.25 -10.46 13.11
C ASN A 133 -16.00 -11.80 12.99
#